data_AF-A0A8J2QKP7-F1
#
_entry.id   AF-A0A8J2QKP7-F1
#
_cell.length_a   1.000
_cell.length_b   1.000
_cell.length_c   1.000
_cell.angle_alpha   90.00
_cell.angle_beta   90.00
_cell.angle_gamma   90.00
#
_symmetry.space_group_name_H-M   'P 1'
#
loop_
_entity.id
_entity.type
_entity.pdbx_description
1 polymer ?
#
loop_
_entity_poly.entity_id
_entity_poly.type
_entity_poly.pdbx_seq_one_letter_code
_entity_poly.pdbx_strand_id
1 'polypeptide(L)'
;MTVRTIPEGGSITLHKYVEEFPGLIHFIYIDRGTGRFLAPDMADCVDMLTPNTVSEIVSRATSAVREGYGACVWRRGALHVCAVRWFERKGSSLRPSAPPHPAAVRALPPPGDICGAFYRQLVELSFPDQSCVCVKELVCVHVGLVPPATAVQQARALAHAVIDLAGDDHHHLL
;
A
#
# COMPACT_ATOMS: atom_id res chain seq x y z
N MET A 1 16.76 6.95 -19.75
CA MET A 1 15.71 6.66 -18.74
C MET A 1 14.38 7.00 -19.38
N THR A 2 13.69 6.01 -19.91
CA THR A 2 12.41 6.21 -20.60
C THR A 2 11.31 5.88 -19.61
N VAL A 3 10.67 6.91 -19.06
CA VAL A 3 9.43 6.75 -18.29
C VAL A 3 8.40 6.19 -19.26
N ARG A 4 8.03 4.91 -19.08
CA ARG A 4 6.87 4.34 -19.77
C ARG A 4 5.65 4.71 -18.94
N THR A 5 4.96 5.75 -19.39
CA THR A 5 3.59 6.07 -19.00
C THR A 5 2.70 4.87 -19.29
N ILE A 6 1.90 4.50 -18.29
CA ILE A 6 0.78 3.56 -18.43
C ILE A 6 -0.14 4.10 -19.53
N PRO A 7 -0.72 3.27 -20.42
CA PRO A 7 -1.57 3.74 -21.50
C PRO A 7 -2.72 4.58 -20.94
N GLU A 8 -3.02 5.70 -21.60
CA GLU A 8 -4.19 6.53 -21.30
C GLU A 8 -5.46 5.69 -21.44
N GLY A 9 -6.06 5.28 -20.32
CA GLY A 9 -7.21 4.39 -20.36
C GLY A 9 -7.67 3.89 -19.00
N GLY A 10 -7.75 4.77 -18.00
CA GLY A 10 -8.31 4.40 -16.70
C GLY A 10 -8.06 5.46 -15.65
N SER A 11 -8.62 6.67 -15.82
CA SER A 11 -8.78 7.55 -14.67
C SER A 11 -9.70 6.83 -13.68
N ILE A 12 -9.11 6.27 -12.63
CA ILE A 12 -9.88 5.64 -11.58
C ILE A 12 -10.44 6.77 -10.71
N THR A 13 -11.72 7.07 -10.91
CA THR A 13 -12.35 8.19 -10.22
C THR A 13 -12.61 7.80 -8.78
N LEU A 14 -12.20 8.69 -7.86
CA LEU A 14 -12.41 8.52 -6.42
C LEU A 14 -13.89 8.25 -6.09
N HIS A 15 -14.81 8.85 -6.86
CA HIS A 15 -16.26 8.74 -6.71
C HIS A 15 -16.77 7.30 -6.55
N LYS A 16 -16.28 6.35 -7.35
CA LYS A 16 -16.70 4.94 -7.25
C LYS A 16 -16.40 4.36 -5.86
N TYR A 17 -15.26 4.72 -5.29
CA TYR A 17 -14.80 4.19 -4.01
C TYR A 17 -15.42 4.92 -2.81
N VAL A 18 -15.80 6.19 -2.94
CA VAL A 18 -16.47 6.92 -1.85
C VAL A 18 -17.84 6.31 -1.55
N GLU A 19 -18.56 5.85 -2.57
CA GLU A 19 -19.85 5.16 -2.41
C GLU A 19 -19.70 3.81 -1.72
N GLU A 20 -18.68 3.03 -2.08
CA GLU A 20 -18.41 1.70 -1.52
C GLU A 20 -17.73 1.76 -0.13
N PHE A 21 -16.91 2.79 0.11
CA PHE A 21 -16.12 2.99 1.32
C PHE A 21 -16.40 4.36 1.94
N PRO A 22 -17.50 4.49 2.71
CA PRO A 22 -17.89 5.76 3.31
C PRO A 22 -16.77 6.37 4.16
N GLY A 23 -16.46 7.64 3.87
CA GLY A 23 -15.42 8.40 4.56
C GLY A 23 -14.01 8.18 4.03
N LEU A 24 -13.80 7.36 3.00
CA LEU A 24 -12.53 7.27 2.27
C LEU A 24 -12.29 8.56 1.48
N ILE A 25 -11.11 9.16 1.65
CA ILE A 25 -10.67 10.38 0.95
C ILE A 25 -9.71 10.00 -0.18
N HIS A 26 -8.82 9.04 0.06
CA HIS A 26 -7.82 8.63 -0.92
C HIS A 26 -7.19 7.28 -0.55
N PHE A 27 -6.54 6.63 -1.50
CA PHE A 27 -5.71 5.47 -1.23
C PHE A 27 -4.53 5.35 -2.20
N ILE A 28 -3.50 4.63 -1.77
CA ILE A 28 -2.36 4.26 -2.61
C ILE A 28 -2.10 2.77 -2.41
N TYR A 29 -2.26 2.00 -3.48
CA TYR A 29 -1.83 0.61 -3.57
C TYR A 29 -0.46 0.53 -4.21
N ILE A 30 0.44 -0.28 -3.66
CA ILE A 30 1.81 -0.43 -4.16
C ILE A 30 2.13 -1.90 -4.32
N ASP A 31 2.57 -2.28 -5.52
CA ASP A 31 3.19 -3.55 -5.82
C ASP A 31 4.71 -3.39 -5.87
N ARG A 32 5.38 -3.75 -4.77
CA ARG A 32 6.84 -3.64 -4.66
C ARG A 32 7.56 -4.66 -5.54
N GLY A 33 6.88 -5.72 -5.98
CA GLY A 33 7.45 -6.72 -6.88
C GLY A 33 7.61 -6.21 -8.32
N THR A 34 6.66 -5.42 -8.80
CA THR A 34 6.67 -4.84 -10.16
C THR A 34 7.11 -3.37 -10.20
N GLY A 35 7.18 -2.71 -9.04
CA GLY A 35 7.45 -1.27 -8.95
C GLY A 35 6.27 -0.41 -9.41
N ARG A 36 5.08 -1.00 -9.51
CA ARG A 36 3.85 -0.31 -9.91
C ARG A 36 3.08 0.15 -8.68
N PHE A 37 2.32 1.21 -8.86
CA PHE A 37 1.36 1.67 -7.87
C PHE A 37 0.07 2.09 -8.56
N LEU A 38 -1.02 2.05 -7.81
CA LEU A 38 -2.34 2.54 -8.22
C LEU A 38 -2.83 3.51 -7.15
N ALA A 39 -3.27 4.68 -7.59
CA ALA A 39 -3.93 5.67 -6.76
C ALA A 39 -4.96 6.42 -7.62
N PRO A 40 -6.10 6.85 -7.05
CA PRO A 40 -6.99 7.82 -7.70
C PRO A 40 -6.27 9.13 -8.02
N ASP A 41 -6.88 9.97 -8.85
CA ASP A 41 -6.40 11.35 -9.01
C ASP A 41 -6.54 12.14 -7.69
N MET A 42 -5.67 13.14 -7.50
CA MET A 42 -5.63 13.99 -6.30
C MET A 42 -6.56 15.21 -6.39
N ALA A 43 -7.13 15.50 -7.56
CA ALA A 43 -7.92 16.71 -7.84
C ALA A 43 -9.02 16.97 -6.80
N ASP A 44 -9.72 15.90 -6.37
CA ASP A 44 -10.85 16.01 -5.44
C ASP A 44 -10.42 16.15 -3.96
N CYS A 45 -9.14 15.96 -3.65
CA CYS A 45 -8.65 15.91 -2.26
C CYS A 45 -7.38 16.74 -2.00
N VAL A 46 -6.95 17.57 -2.96
CA VAL A 46 -5.71 18.37 -2.89
C VAL A 46 -5.66 19.30 -1.66
N ASP A 47 -6.80 19.87 -1.26
CA ASP A 47 -6.89 20.75 -0.10
C ASP A 47 -6.68 20.00 1.23
N MET A 48 -7.07 18.73 1.28
CA MET A 48 -6.89 17.87 2.47
C MET A 48 -5.53 17.17 2.47
N LEU A 49 -5.01 16.84 1.29
CA LEU A 49 -3.79 16.08 1.08
C LEU A 49 -2.71 16.91 0.40
N THR A 50 -2.31 17.98 1.08
CA THR A 50 -1.17 18.81 0.65
C THR A 50 0.12 17.97 0.50
N PRO A 51 1.10 18.41 -0.31
CA PRO A 51 2.35 17.66 -0.48
C PRO A 51 3.07 17.32 0.84
N ASN A 52 3.07 18.25 1.80
CA ASN A 52 3.64 18.00 3.13
C ASN A 52 2.85 16.91 3.90
N THR A 53 1.52 16.95 3.80
CA THR A 53 0.65 15.90 4.38
C THR A 53 0.97 14.53 3.83
N VAL A 54 1.09 14.41 2.51
CA VAL A 54 1.41 13.15 1.85
C VAL A 54 2.80 12.66 2.29
N SER A 55 3.80 13.55 2.32
CA SER A 55 5.15 13.21 2.76
C SER A 55 5.19 12.67 4.19
N GLU A 56 4.47 13.29 5.12
CA GLU A 56 4.38 12.83 6.51
C GLU A 56 3.67 11.48 6.63
N ILE A 57 2.59 11.27 5.85
CA ILE A 57 1.86 9.99 5.81
C ILE A 57 2.77 8.87 5.33
N VAL A 58 3.46 9.09 4.21
CA VAL A 58 4.40 8.11 3.63
C VAL A 58 5.54 7.83 4.60
N SER A 59 6.15 8.89 5.16
CA SER A 59 7.25 8.74 6.12
C SER A 59 6.83 7.90 7.32
N ARG A 60 5.62 8.11 7.86
CA ARG A 60 5.13 7.35 9.01
C ARG A 60 4.81 5.90 8.67
N ALA A 61 4.19 5.64 7.51
CA ALA A 61 3.91 4.29 7.03
C ALA A 61 5.21 3.48 6.84
N THR A 62 6.22 4.11 6.22
CA THR A 62 7.56 3.56 6.03
C THR A 62 8.28 3.27 7.35
N SER A 63 8.17 4.17 8.33
CA SER A 63 8.75 3.96 9.66
C SER A 63 8.12 2.77 10.39
N ALA A 64 6.79 2.65 10.35
CA ALA A 64 6.09 1.51 10.96
C ALA A 64 6.57 0.17 10.37
N VAL A 65 6.76 0.13 9.05
CA VAL A 65 7.33 -1.02 8.34
C VAL A 65 8.75 -1.33 8.83
N ARG A 66 9.61 -0.32 8.98
CA ARG A 66 10.99 -0.50 9.48
C ARG A 66 11.02 -0.99 10.93
N GLU A 67 10.00 -0.69 11.72
CA GLU A 67 9.84 -1.19 13.09
C GLU A 67 9.32 -2.64 13.15
N GLY A 68 8.94 -3.22 12.00
CA GLY A 68 8.44 -4.59 11.89
C GLY A 68 6.92 -4.71 11.93
N TYR A 69 6.18 -3.61 11.86
CA TYR A 69 4.72 -3.65 11.82
C TYR A 69 4.22 -3.97 10.41
N GLY A 70 3.31 -4.93 10.30
CA GLY A 70 2.60 -5.26 9.06
C GLY A 70 1.37 -4.38 8.80
N ALA A 71 0.90 -3.66 9.82
CA ALA A 71 -0.18 -2.71 9.70
C ALA A 71 -0.07 -1.63 10.79
N CYS A 72 -0.52 -0.42 10.50
CA CYS A 72 -0.69 0.63 11.49
C CYS A 72 -1.86 1.55 11.13
N VAL A 73 -2.47 2.11 12.18
CA VAL A 73 -3.60 3.02 12.07
C VAL A 73 -3.35 4.21 12.97
N TRP A 74 -3.50 5.42 12.46
CA TRP A 74 -3.25 6.65 13.23
C TRP A 74 -4.08 7.82 12.73
N ARG A 75 -4.22 8.84 13.57
CA ARG A 75 -4.88 10.10 13.23
C ARG A 75 -3.87 11.21 12.96
N ARG A 76 -4.25 12.13 12.08
CA ARG A 76 -3.51 13.36 11.78
C ARG A 76 -4.51 14.48 11.50
N GLY A 77 -4.76 15.32 12.51
CA GLY A 77 -5.80 16.35 12.42
C GLY A 77 -7.16 15.74 12.07
N ALA A 78 -7.76 16.21 10.98
CA ALA A 78 -9.03 15.70 10.46
C ALA A 78 -8.91 14.42 9.62
N LEU A 79 -7.73 13.81 9.53
CA LEU A 79 -7.48 12.59 8.77
C LEU A 79 -7.29 11.38 9.69
N HIS A 80 -7.68 10.22 9.17
CA HIS A 80 -7.46 8.92 9.78
C HIS A 80 -6.86 7.97 8.75
N VAL A 81 -5.62 7.56 8.99
CA VAL A 81 -4.83 6.79 8.04
C VAL A 81 -4.72 5.35 8.50
N CYS A 82 -4.91 4.43 7.56
CA CYS A 82 -4.66 3.00 7.73
C CYS A 82 -3.64 2.56 6.69
N ALA A 83 -2.47 2.11 7.13
CA ALA A 83 -1.48 1.52 6.26
C ALA A 83 -1.38 0.02 6.57
N VAL A 84 -1.56 -0.82 5.56
CA VAL A 84 -1.47 -2.27 5.66
C VAL A 84 -0.50 -2.82 4.63
N ARG A 85 0.15 -3.92 4.98
CA ARG A 85 1.12 -4.61 4.14
C ARG A 85 0.89 -6.10 4.24
N TRP A 86 1.10 -6.79 3.12
CA TRP A 86 1.12 -8.24 3.09
C TRP A 86 2.16 -8.76 2.11
N PHE A 87 2.47 -10.04 2.29
CA PHE A 87 3.25 -10.80 1.33
C PHE A 87 2.31 -11.55 0.40
N GLU A 88 2.71 -11.71 -0.84
CA GLU A 88 1.93 -12.42 -1.84
C GLU A 88 2.82 -13.31 -2.70
N ARG A 89 2.27 -14.44 -3.13
CA ARG A 89 2.89 -15.31 -4.14
C ARG A 89 1.81 -15.83 -5.06
N LYS A 90 1.95 -15.55 -6.37
CA LYS A 90 0.99 -15.99 -7.40
C LYS A 90 -0.47 -15.62 -7.06
N GLY A 91 -0.72 -14.37 -6.65
CA GLY A 91 -2.06 -13.89 -6.29
C GLY A 91 -2.53 -14.30 -4.89
N SER A 92 -1.81 -15.17 -4.18
CA SER A 92 -2.22 -15.65 -2.86
C SER A 92 -1.46 -14.96 -1.73
N SER A 93 -2.18 -14.46 -0.72
CA SER A 93 -1.57 -13.88 0.48
C SER A 93 -0.77 -14.94 1.25
N LEU A 94 0.42 -14.56 1.71
CA LEU A 94 1.32 -15.39 2.51
C LEU A 94 1.57 -14.77 3.87
N ARG A 95 1.81 -15.64 4.85
CA ARG A 95 2.31 -15.27 6.17
C ARG A 95 3.62 -16.01 6.45
N PRO A 96 4.64 -15.32 6.99
CA PRO A 96 5.84 -15.98 7.48
C PRO A 96 5.48 -17.02 8.55
N SER A 97 6.24 -18.12 8.62
CA SER A 97 6.09 -19.12 9.69
C SER A 97 6.41 -18.53 11.07
N ALA A 98 7.36 -17.60 11.11
CA ALA A 98 7.66 -16.74 12.25
C ALA A 98 7.92 -15.32 11.74
N PRO A 99 7.41 -14.27 12.41
CA PRO A 99 7.73 -12.90 12.02
C PRO A 99 9.23 -12.63 12.24
N PRO A 100 9.88 -11.86 11.33
CA PRO A 100 11.28 -11.48 11.52
C PRO A 100 11.45 -10.66 12.79
N HIS A 101 12.57 -10.86 13.48
CA HIS A 101 12.85 -10.10 14.70
C HIS A 101 12.93 -8.59 14.40
N PRO A 102 12.29 -7.70 15.17
CA PRO A 102 12.24 -6.27 14.86
C PRO A 102 13.62 -5.61 14.69
N ALA A 103 14.64 -6.06 15.44
CA ALA A 103 16.00 -5.55 15.28
C ALA A 103 16.63 -5.92 13.93
N ALA A 104 16.29 -7.10 13.37
CA ALA A 104 16.77 -7.50 12.05
C ALA A 104 16.14 -6.64 10.95
N VAL A 105 14.85 -6.31 11.08
CA VAL A 105 14.16 -5.39 10.14
C VAL A 105 14.76 -3.98 10.22
N ARG A 106 15.05 -3.46 11.42
CA ARG A 106 15.68 -2.13 11.60
C ARG A 106 17.10 -2.04 11.04
N ALA A 107 17.81 -3.16 10.99
CA ALA A 107 19.17 -3.26 10.43
C ALA A 107 19.20 -3.24 8.90
N LEU A 108 18.05 -3.41 8.24
CA LEU A 108 17.95 -3.25 6.79
C LEU A 108 18.17 -1.77 6.37
N PRO A 109 18.59 -1.52 5.11
CA PRO A 109 18.62 -0.18 4.53
C PRO A 109 17.24 0.50 4.64
N PRO A 110 17.15 1.83 4.76
CA PRO A 110 15.86 2.51 4.85
C PRO A 110 14.92 2.19 3.67
N PRO A 111 13.59 2.10 3.88
CA PRO A 111 12.65 1.90 2.79
C PRO A 111 12.42 3.23 2.05
N GLY A 112 13.28 3.53 1.09
CA GLY A 112 13.21 4.77 0.28
C GLY A 112 12.78 4.57 -1.17
N ASP A 113 13.01 3.39 -1.73
CA ASP A 113 12.74 3.07 -3.13
C ASP A 113 11.65 2.00 -3.24
N ILE A 114 10.77 2.13 -4.24
CA ILE A 114 9.68 1.21 -4.54
C ILE A 114 10.16 -0.22 -4.79
N CYS A 115 11.28 -0.38 -5.48
CA CYS A 115 11.93 -1.67 -5.71
C CYS A 115 13.24 -1.81 -4.93
N GLY A 116 13.40 -0.99 -3.89
CA GLY A 116 14.63 -0.87 -3.13
C GLY A 116 15.04 -2.15 -2.40
N ALA A 117 16.33 -2.20 -2.04
CA ALA A 117 16.93 -3.33 -1.34
C ALA A 117 16.19 -3.73 -0.05
N PHE A 118 15.57 -2.78 0.65
CA PHE A 118 14.79 -3.05 1.86
C PHE A 118 13.72 -4.12 1.64
N TYR A 119 12.90 -3.99 0.59
CA TYR A 119 11.76 -4.87 0.37
C TYR A 119 12.21 -6.29 -0.02
N ARG A 120 13.25 -6.39 -0.84
CA ARG A 120 13.88 -7.66 -1.19
C ARG A 120 14.46 -8.35 0.04
N GLN A 121 15.25 -7.64 0.83
CA GLN A 121 15.87 -8.21 2.03
C GLN A 121 14.83 -8.56 3.10
N LEU A 122 13.73 -7.82 3.19
CA LEU A 122 12.65 -8.21 4.10
C LEU A 122 11.99 -9.53 3.68
N VAL A 123 11.80 -9.75 2.37
CA VAL A 123 11.31 -11.03 1.86
C VAL A 123 12.30 -12.15 2.20
N GLU A 124 13.59 -11.95 1.97
CA GLU A 124 14.64 -12.93 2.32
C GLU A 124 14.64 -13.26 3.82
N LEU A 125 14.47 -12.26 4.70
CA LEU A 125 14.36 -12.47 6.15
C LEU A 125 13.08 -13.22 6.54
N SER A 126 11.98 -13.00 5.82
CA SER A 126 10.67 -13.54 6.18
C SER A 126 10.40 -14.91 5.56
N PHE A 127 11.05 -15.22 4.43
CA PHE A 127 10.85 -16.42 3.62
C PHE A 127 12.17 -16.87 2.95
N PRO A 128 13.18 -17.31 3.74
CA PRO A 128 14.53 -17.58 3.24
C PRO A 128 14.58 -18.64 2.11
N ASP A 129 13.66 -19.60 2.13
CA ASP A 129 13.63 -20.71 1.17
C ASP A 129 12.51 -20.58 0.12
N GLN A 130 11.84 -19.42 0.03
CA GLN A 130 10.77 -19.23 -0.95
C GLN A 130 11.15 -18.21 -2.02
N SER A 131 10.95 -18.59 -3.28
CA SER A 131 11.06 -17.71 -4.43
C SER A 131 9.74 -17.05 -4.79
N CYS A 132 9.82 -15.96 -5.55
CA CYS A 132 8.67 -15.25 -6.13
C CYS A 132 7.65 -14.72 -5.10
N VAL A 133 8.10 -14.45 -3.87
CA VAL A 133 7.30 -13.72 -2.89
C VAL A 133 7.52 -12.22 -3.11
N CYS A 134 6.42 -11.48 -3.26
CA CYS A 134 6.46 -10.03 -3.36
C CYS A 134 5.74 -9.38 -2.18
N VAL A 135 5.97 -8.08 -2.03
CA VAL A 135 5.34 -7.26 -1.01
C VAL A 135 4.30 -6.39 -1.69
N LYS A 136 3.11 -6.36 -1.10
CA LYS A 136 2.06 -5.41 -1.44
C LYS A 136 1.79 -4.50 -0.25
N GLU A 137 1.45 -3.26 -0.54
CA GLU A 137 1.06 -2.28 0.47
C GLU A 137 -0.20 -1.53 0.02
N LEU A 138 -1.00 -1.12 0.99
CA LEU A 138 -2.14 -0.25 0.79
C LEU A 138 -2.16 0.79 1.90
N VAL A 139 -2.20 2.06 1.52
CA VAL A 139 -2.37 3.19 2.43
C VAL A 139 -3.71 3.83 2.12
N CYS A 140 -4.66 3.76 3.05
CA CYS A 140 -5.96 4.42 2.96
C CYS A 140 -5.99 5.65 3.84
N VAL A 141 -6.49 6.76 3.31
CA VAL A 141 -6.76 7.99 4.06
C VAL A 141 -8.26 8.19 4.14
N HIS A 142 -8.78 8.29 5.36
CA HIS A 142 -10.18 8.52 5.66
C HIS A 142 -10.37 9.85 6.40
N VAL A 143 -11.61 10.32 6.48
CA VAL A 143 -12.00 11.37 7.43
C VAL A 143 -11.79 10.89 8.87
N GLY A 144 -11.41 11.81 9.76
CA GLY A 144 -10.99 11.54 11.14
C GLY A 144 -12.02 10.84 12.03
N LEU A 145 -13.29 10.91 11.62
CA LEU A 145 -14.45 10.32 12.30
C LEU A 145 -14.59 8.81 12.07
N VAL A 146 -13.97 8.25 11.02
CA VAL A 146 -14.04 6.81 10.75
C VAL A 146 -13.37 6.04 11.91
N PRO A 147 -14.02 5.03 12.52
CA PRO A 147 -13.40 4.23 13.57
C PRO A 147 -12.22 3.38 13.06
N PRO A 148 -11.17 3.11 13.89
CA PRO A 148 -10.04 2.27 13.50
C PRO A 148 -10.42 0.90 12.93
N ALA A 149 -11.37 0.21 13.56
CA ALA A 149 -11.84 -1.09 13.09
C ALA A 149 -12.46 -1.01 11.68
N THR A 150 -13.26 0.02 11.43
CA THR A 150 -13.87 0.28 10.12
C THR A 150 -12.82 0.59 9.06
N ALA A 151 -11.83 1.44 9.36
CA ALA A 151 -10.75 1.77 8.43
C ALA A 151 -9.94 0.51 8.02
N VAL A 152 -9.67 -0.40 8.95
CA VAL A 152 -9.00 -1.68 8.66
C VAL A 152 -9.88 -2.61 7.83
N GLN A 153 -11.18 -2.69 8.12
CA GLN A 153 -12.13 -3.49 7.34
C GLN A 153 -12.24 -2.97 5.90
N GLN A 154 -12.38 -1.66 5.71
CA GLN A 154 -12.40 -1.02 4.40
C GLN A 154 -11.08 -1.21 3.66
N ALA A 155 -9.93 -1.06 4.32
CA ALA A 155 -8.63 -1.33 3.71
C ALA A 155 -8.51 -2.78 3.21
N ARG A 156 -9.01 -3.76 3.97
CA ARG A 156 -9.03 -5.16 3.53
C ARG A 156 -9.92 -5.36 2.30
N ALA A 157 -11.13 -4.83 2.31
CA ALA A 157 -12.06 -4.95 1.19
C ALA A 157 -11.50 -4.26 -0.07
N LEU A 158 -10.94 -3.07 0.07
CA LEU A 158 -10.30 -2.33 -1.00
C LEU A 158 -9.08 -3.06 -1.57
N ALA A 159 -8.26 -3.70 -0.73
CA ALA A 159 -7.14 -4.50 -1.20
C ALA A 159 -7.58 -5.62 -2.16
N HIS A 160 -8.72 -6.27 -1.90
CA HIS A 160 -9.29 -7.26 -2.82
C HIS A 160 -9.77 -6.61 -4.12
N ALA A 161 -10.56 -5.53 -4.04
CA ALA A 161 -11.08 -4.84 -5.21
C ALA A 161 -9.99 -4.29 -6.14
N VAL A 162 -8.89 -3.79 -5.57
CA VAL A 162 -7.74 -3.27 -6.34
C VAL A 162 -6.94 -4.39 -6.99
N ILE A 163 -6.78 -5.55 -6.33
CA ILE A 163 -6.12 -6.72 -6.93
C ILE A 163 -6.90 -7.19 -8.15
N ASP A 164 -8.23 -7.25 -8.05
CA ASP A 164 -9.08 -7.68 -9.16
C ASP A 164 -8.91 -6.73 -10.36
N LEU A 165 -8.91 -5.42 -10.12
CA LEU A 165 -8.69 -4.41 -11.15
C LEU A 165 -7.27 -4.47 -11.76
N ALA A 166 -6.24 -4.66 -10.94
CA ALA A 166 -4.85 -4.76 -11.40
C ALA A 166 -4.55 -6.09 -12.12
N GLY A 167 -5.37 -7.12 -11.87
CA GLY A 167 -5.30 -8.43 -12.52
C GLY A 167 -5.85 -8.42 -13.95
N ASP A 168 -6.88 -7.63 -14.22
CA ASP A 168 -7.49 -7.54 -15.57
C ASP A 168 -6.52 -6.99 -16.64
N ASP A 169 -5.54 -6.17 -16.25
CA ASP A 169 -4.45 -5.72 -17.14
C ASP A 169 -3.55 -6.87 -17.66
N HIS A 170 -3.57 -8.05 -17.02
CA HIS A 170 -2.80 -9.21 -17.46
C HIS A 170 -3.54 -10.10 -18.48
N HIS A 171 -4.85 -9.92 -18.66
CA HIS A 171 -5.63 -10.75 -19.60
C HIS A 171 -5.73 -10.17 -21.02
N HIS A 172 -5.22 -8.97 -21.28
CA HIS A 172 -5.20 -8.36 -22.60
C HIS A 172 -3.88 -8.57 -23.39
N LEU A 173 -2.99 -9.46 -22.94
CA LEU A 173 -1.69 -9.73 -23.58
C LEU A 173 -1.42 -11.23 -23.88
N LEU A 174 -2.47 -12.04 -24.03
CA LEU A 174 -2.37 -13.38 -24.64
C LEU A 174 -3.18 -13.46 -25.92
#